data_AF-A0A6A5R4T2-F1
#
_entry.id   AF-A0A6A5R4T2-F1
#
_cell.length_a   1.000
_cell.length_b   1.000
_cell.length_c   1.000
_cell.angle_alpha   90.00
_cell.angle_beta   90.00
_cell.angle_gamma   90.00
#
_symmetry.space_group_name_H-M   'P 1'
#
loop_
_entity.id
_entity.type
_entity.pdbx_description
1 polymer ?
#
loop_
_entity_poly.entity_id
_entity_poly.type
_entity_poly.pdbx_seq_one_letter_code
_entity_poly.pdbx_strand_id
1 'polypeptide(L)'
;RYKKTESSKCSCGYTQTPQHLLLSCRNYREARKKIKSSLQETRLTMSLLLDTNRGIQATLAFIQETKVGTRKWYLQQTTDN
;
A
#
# COMPACT_ATOMS: atom_id res chain seq x y z
N ARG A 1 16.44 -4.54 23.15
CA ARG A 1 16.87 -3.54 22.13
C ARG A 1 16.26 -3.95 20.80
N TYR A 2 15.26 -3.22 20.28
CA TYR A 2 14.72 -3.48 18.95
C TYR A 2 15.73 -3.01 17.91
N LYS A 3 16.27 -3.92 17.07
CA LYS A 3 17.07 -3.53 15.91
C LYS A 3 16.12 -2.84 14.93
N LYS A 4 16.27 -1.52 14.74
CA LYS A 4 15.69 -0.81 13.60
C LYS A 4 16.33 -1.41 12.35
N THR A 5 15.63 -2.29 11.65
CA THR A 5 15.97 -2.54 10.26
C THR A 5 15.45 -1.33 9.49
N GLU A 6 16.32 -0.35 9.27
CA GLU A 6 16.06 0.84 8.42
C GLU A 6 16.01 0.46 6.93
N SER A 7 15.39 -0.69 6.63
CA SER A 7 15.06 -1.03 5.26
C SER A 7 13.91 -0.12 4.84
N SER A 8 14.24 1.01 4.23
CA SER A 8 13.28 1.85 3.49
C SER A 8 12.74 1.15 2.24
N LYS A 9 13.09 -0.13 2.03
CA LYS A 9 12.67 -0.96 0.92
C LYS A 9 11.46 -1.81 1.32
N CYS A 10 10.47 -1.81 0.45
CA CYS A 10 9.37 -2.76 0.44
C CYS A 10 9.90 -4.18 0.15
N SER A 11 9.19 -5.21 0.56
CA SER A 11 9.50 -6.62 0.27
C SER A 11 9.62 -6.94 -1.22
N CYS A 12 9.11 -6.08 -2.12
CA CYS A 12 9.32 -6.21 -3.56
C CYS A 12 10.62 -5.54 -4.07
N GLY A 13 11.50 -5.07 -3.18
CA GLY A 13 12.82 -4.50 -3.48
C GLY A 13 12.88 -2.99 -3.78
N TYR A 14 11.73 -2.31 -3.87
CA TYR A 14 11.64 -0.88 -4.17
C TYR A 14 11.47 -0.02 -2.91
N THR A 15 11.80 1.27 -2.97
CA THR A 15 11.56 2.20 -1.88
C THR A 15 10.08 2.23 -1.50
N GLN A 16 9.81 2.06 -0.21
CA GLN A 16 8.49 2.02 0.37
C GLN A 16 7.92 3.45 0.49
N THR A 17 7.39 3.98 -0.60
CA THR A 17 6.63 5.23 -0.62
C THR A 17 5.13 4.94 -0.69
N PRO A 18 4.27 5.85 -0.21
CA PRO A 18 2.81 5.72 -0.39
C PRO A 18 2.43 5.53 -1.87
N GLN A 19 3.10 6.26 -2.76
CA GLN A 19 2.93 6.13 -4.21
C GLN A 19 3.29 4.72 -4.69
N HIS A 20 4.41 4.16 -4.23
CA HIS A 20 4.77 2.80 -4.58
C HIS A 20 3.72 1.80 -4.09
N LEU A 21 3.33 1.86 -2.81
CA LEU A 21 2.38 0.92 -2.22
C LEU A 21 1.01 0.96 -2.93
N LEU A 22 0.49 2.17 -3.18
CA LEU A 22 -0.84 2.40 -3.72
C LEU A 22 -0.93 2.24 -5.24
N LEU A 23 0.15 2.49 -5.99
CA LEU A 23 0.09 2.53 -7.47
C LEU A 23 0.93 1.45 -8.16
N SER A 24 2.05 1.02 -7.57
CA SER A 24 3.09 0.29 -8.33
C SER A 24 3.54 -1.04 -7.71
N CYS A 25 3.33 -1.25 -6.41
CA CYS A 25 3.89 -2.38 -5.68
C CYS A 25 3.37 -3.72 -6.20
N ARG A 26 4.25 -4.65 -6.58
CA ARG A 26 3.83 -5.93 -7.19
C ARG A 26 2.96 -6.77 -6.24
N ASN A 27 3.24 -6.71 -4.94
CA ASN A 27 2.54 -7.47 -3.90
C ASN A 27 1.06 -7.08 -3.76
N TYR A 28 0.69 -5.86 -4.14
CA TYR A 28 -0.67 -5.34 -4.00
C TYR A 28 -1.43 -5.23 -5.32
N ARG A 29 -1.00 -5.96 -6.35
CA ARG A 29 -1.62 -5.91 -7.69
C ARG A 29 -3.11 -6.26 -7.64
N GLU A 30 -3.48 -7.32 -6.90
CA GLU A 30 -4.87 -7.78 -6.82
C GLU A 30 -5.74 -6.79 -6.03
N ALA A 31 -5.25 -6.29 -4.90
CA ALA A 31 -5.93 -5.26 -4.12
C ALA A 31 -6.13 -3.96 -4.95
N ARG A 32 -5.14 -3.55 -5.77
CA ARG A 32 -5.30 -2.42 -6.70
C ARG A 32 -6.36 -2.64 -7.77
N LYS A 33 -6.48 -3.86 -8.32
CA LYS A 33 -7.55 -4.17 -9.28
C LYS A 33 -8.93 -3.98 -8.65
N LYS A 34 -9.11 -4.42 -7.40
CA LYS A 34 -10.36 -4.22 -6.66
C LYS A 34 -10.70 -2.74 -6.50
N ILE A 35 -9.73 -1.90 -6.11
CA ILE A 35 -9.95 -0.46 -6.00
C ILE A 35 -10.34 0.15 -7.36
N LYS A 36 -9.65 -0.22 -8.45
CA LYS A 36 -10.00 0.25 -9.80
C LYS A 36 -11.44 -0.07 -10.18
N SER A 37 -11.85 -1.32 -9.96
CA SER A 37 -13.22 -1.76 -10.23
C SER A 37 -14.24 -1.04 -9.34
N SER A 38 -13.93 -0.81 -8.07
CA SER A 38 -14.80 -0.09 -7.12
C SER A 38 -14.98 1.38 -7.48
N LEU A 39 -13.91 2.05 -7.92
CA LEU A 39 -13.97 3.45 -8.34
C LEU A 39 -14.52 3.63 -9.76
N GLN A 40 -14.55 2.55 -10.56
CA GLN A 40 -14.86 2.55 -11.99
C GLN A 40 -13.86 3.39 -12.81
N GLU A 41 -12.59 3.35 -12.39
CA GLU A 41 -11.53 4.18 -12.95
C GLU A 41 -10.48 3.34 -13.68
N THR A 42 -10.06 3.81 -14.86
CA THR A 42 -9.06 3.11 -15.68
C THR A 42 -7.65 3.23 -15.09
N ARG A 43 -7.37 4.36 -14.43
CA ARG A 43 -6.08 4.69 -13.82
C ARG A 43 -6.27 5.19 -12.39
N LEU A 44 -5.43 4.70 -11.49
CA LEU A 44 -5.34 5.23 -10.13
C LEU A 44 -4.27 6.31 -10.12
N THR A 45 -4.58 7.45 -9.53
CA THR A 45 -3.64 8.54 -9.27
C THR A 45 -3.64 8.85 -7.78
N MET A 46 -2.56 9.46 -7.30
CA MET A 46 -2.49 9.87 -5.88
C MET A 46 -3.62 10.85 -5.54
N SER A 47 -3.87 11.84 -6.39
CA SER A 47 -4.94 12.81 -6.16
C SER A 47 -6.32 12.17 -6.13
N LEU A 48 -6.60 11.21 -7.02
CA LEU A 48 -7.87 10.48 -6.97
C LEU A 48 -8.03 9.75 -5.63
N LEU A 49 -6.99 9.03 -5.20
CA LEU A 49 -7.04 8.18 -4.01
C LEU A 49 -7.04 8.96 -2.68
N LEU A 50 -6.41 10.13 -2.63
CA LEU A 50 -6.22 10.88 -1.37
C LEU A 50 -7.04 12.17 -1.28
N ASP A 51 -7.43 12.77 -2.41
CA ASP A 51 -8.11 14.08 -2.41
C ASP A 51 -9.62 13.96 -2.68
N THR A 52 -10.12 12.76 -3.02
CA THR A 52 -11.55 12.53 -3.25
C THR A 52 -12.17 11.67 -2.17
N ASN A 53 -13.41 11.97 -1.75
CA ASN A 53 -14.11 11.18 -0.73
C ASN A 53 -14.21 9.69 -1.10
N ARG A 54 -14.56 9.39 -2.37
CA ARG A 54 -14.64 8.00 -2.86
C ARG A 54 -13.27 7.32 -2.85
N GLY A 55 -12.22 8.03 -3.29
CA GLY A 55 -10.86 7.52 -3.27
C GLY A 55 -10.32 7.26 -1.87
N ILE A 56 -10.60 8.16 -0.92
CA ILE A 56 -10.20 8.00 0.50
C ILE A 56 -10.83 6.74 1.08
N GLN A 57 -12.14 6.54 0.88
CA GLN A 57 -12.84 5.34 1.34
C GLN A 57 -12.26 4.06 0.72
N ALA A 58 -11.97 4.08 -0.59
CA ALA A 58 -11.36 2.94 -1.27
C ALA A 58 -9.93 2.66 -0.78
N THR A 59 -9.15 3.71 -0.48
CA THR A 59 -7.81 3.61 0.09
C THR A 59 -7.83 3.05 1.51
N LEU A 60 -8.82 3.45 2.31
CA LEU A 60 -9.04 2.86 3.65
C LEU A 60 -9.36 1.37 3.55
N ALA A 61 -10.26 0.96 2.66
CA ALA A 61 -10.58 -0.45 2.43
C ALA A 61 -9.33 -1.24 1.99
N PHE A 62 -8.51 -0.66 1.11
CA PHE A 62 -7.24 -1.25 0.71
C PHE A 62 -6.26 -1.43 1.86
N ILE A 63 -6.11 -0.43 2.73
CA ILE A 63 -5.25 -0.52 3.91
C ILE A 63 -5.77 -1.59 4.87
N GLN A 64 -7.08 -1.69 5.06
CA GLN A 64 -7.69 -2.72 5.91
C GLN A 64 -7.45 -4.14 5.38
N GLU A 65 -7.59 -4.34 4.07
CA GLU A 65 -7.37 -5.63 3.42
C GLU A 65 -5.89 -6.04 3.45
N THR A 66 -5.01 -5.13 3.02
CA THR A 66 -3.57 -5.41 2.86
C THR A 66 -2.77 -5.29 4.16
N LYS A 67 -3.36 -4.63 5.17
CA LYS A 67 -2.72 -4.24 6.44
C LYS A 67 -1.45 -3.40 6.25
N VAL A 68 -1.26 -2.83 5.06
CA VAL A 68 -0.08 -2.05 4.70
C VAL A 68 0.03 -0.81 5.60
N GLY A 69 1.25 -0.45 6.00
CA GLY A 69 1.47 0.70 6.89
C GLY A 69 1.04 0.48 8.35
N THR A 70 0.50 -0.69 8.72
CA THR A 70 0.26 -1.03 10.13
C THR A 70 1.55 -1.43 10.83
N ARG A 71 1.61 -1.26 12.15
CA ARG A 71 2.76 -1.71 12.97
C ARG A 71 3.05 -3.20 12.78
N LYS A 72 2.01 -4.04 12.71
CA LYS A 72 2.15 -5.49 12.50
C LYS A 72 2.80 -5.81 11.15
N TRP A 73 2.35 -5.13 10.10
CA TRP A 73 2.93 -5.26 8.76
C TRP A 73 4.40 -4.82 8.71
N TYR A 74 4.74 -3.71 9.38
CA TYR A 74 6.12 -3.25 9.46
C TYR A 74 7.02 -4.27 10.19
N LEU A 75 6.53 -4.87 11.29
CA LEU A 75 7.29 -5.87 12.05
C LEU A 75 7.47 -7.19 11.29
N GLN A 76 6.48 -7.64 10.52
CA GLN A 76 6.61 -8.85 9.70
C GLN A 76 7.67 -8.73 8.59
N GLN A 77 7.94 -7.52 8.09
CA GLN A 77 9.05 -7.31 7.15
C GLN A 77 10.42 -7.40 7.82
N THR A 78 10.52 -7.19 9.13
CA THR A 78 11.79 -7.28 9.86
C THR A 78 12.16 -8.72 10.23
N THR A 79 11.22 -9.66 10.14
CA THR A 79 11.39 -11.07 10.51
C THR A 79 11.77 -11.99 9.34
N ASP A 80 11.65 -11.53 8.09
CA ASP A 80 12.23 -12.21 6.93
C ASP A 80 13.68 -11.71 6.73
N ASN A 81 14.61 -12.28 7.51
CA ASN A 81 16.06 -12.24 7.29
C ASN A 81 16.72 -13.42 7.99
#